data_AF-A0AA97P7U3-F1
#
_entry.id   AF-A0AA97P7U3-F1
#
_cell.length_a   1.000
_cell.length_b   1.000
_cell.length_c   1.000
_cell.angle_alpha   90.00
_cell.angle_beta   90.00
_cell.angle_gamma   90.00
#
_symmetry.space_group_name_H-M   'P 1'
#
loop_
_entity.id
_entity.type
_entity.pdbx_description
1 polymer ?
#
loop_
_entity_poly.entity_id
_entity_poly.type
_entity_poly.pdbx_seq_one_letter_code
_entity_poly.pdbx_strand_id
1 'polypeptide(L)'
;MSGWNVRCKIVAVCRDKVDGQTLRRFTTKANTGLRPPYEVLLFAKPDEDVLAVLNANSDASAFDLVQPLKDQEYLGKAMENFPFTYYKETYGSNSCGDDLVTSDIALIQLRAAASNKGRCFVCVSVQDREVHPTQGEPTIGFHCAFENVPAAIAGLDDLKAICSRAESARRMRNQAVMCGGVWDPNVLAKLRAAEASNPRVLRAHLDLAAFPPFVGQIQPEADAANHRGRPILTPLFVTAENVRLETINEILTASEQEQGQRADQKIDRYAIVSNMDPDSDFSTGGPAVPPLQALPKLPGEFMHASPEACAAFARSRFPGQKQLIKWNQFVMVDELTESERTVILGAHEPNHGLVLNRAAFDRAWNIQAVVEVSGQSFDMRADISSRIEDGSDREIC
;
A
#
# COMPACT_ATOMS: atom_id res chain seq x y z
N MET A 1 -9.80 -1.07 41.85
CA MET A 1 -9.70 -1.22 40.39
C MET A 1 -10.96 -1.90 39.89
N SER A 2 -12.05 -1.14 39.71
CA SER A 2 -13.25 -1.63 39.02
C SER A 2 -12.93 -1.72 37.54
N GLY A 3 -13.01 -2.93 36.99
CA GLY A 3 -12.77 -3.21 35.58
C GLY A 3 -13.78 -2.45 34.72
N TRP A 4 -13.31 -1.39 34.08
CA TRP A 4 -14.00 -0.78 32.96
C TRP A 4 -13.93 -1.79 31.81
N ASN A 5 -15.01 -2.54 31.62
CA ASN A 5 -15.23 -3.40 30.46
C ASN A 5 -15.61 -2.50 29.27
N VAL A 6 -14.75 -1.52 28.94
CA VAL A 6 -14.98 -0.58 27.86
C VAL A 6 -14.76 -1.34 26.58
N ARG A 7 -15.85 -1.55 25.85
CA ARG A 7 -15.76 -2.03 24.48
C ARG A 7 -14.93 -1.03 23.68
N CYS A 8 -13.85 -1.49 23.07
CA CYS A 8 -13.05 -0.66 22.18
C CYS A 8 -13.87 -0.42 20.91
N LYS A 9 -14.43 0.80 20.78
CA LYS A 9 -15.28 1.20 19.67
C LYS A 9 -14.42 1.59 18.46
N ILE A 10 -14.58 0.85 17.38
CA ILE A 10 -13.94 1.15 16.10
C ILE A 10 -14.92 2.01 15.33
N VAL A 11 -14.48 3.22 14.98
CA VAL A 11 -15.36 4.18 14.32
C VAL A 11 -15.34 3.92 12.82
N ALA A 12 -16.52 3.88 12.21
CA ALA A 12 -16.71 3.85 10.78
C ALA A 12 -17.39 5.15 10.32
N VAL A 13 -16.89 5.75 9.24
CA VAL A 13 -17.43 6.96 8.65
C VAL A 13 -17.59 6.78 7.14
N CYS A 14 -18.66 7.34 6.57
CA CYS A 14 -18.83 7.40 5.12
C CYS A 14 -18.13 8.65 4.58
N ARG A 15 -17.25 8.49 3.58
CA ARG A 15 -16.73 9.61 2.78
C ARG A 15 -17.64 9.97 1.62
N ASP A 16 -18.29 8.97 1.04
CA ASP A 16 -19.22 9.16 -0.07
C ASP A 16 -20.59 8.59 0.28
N LYS A 17 -21.60 8.88 -0.54
CA LYS A 17 -22.92 8.28 -0.35
C LYS A 17 -22.86 6.78 -0.65
N VAL A 18 -23.25 5.98 0.33
CA VAL A 18 -23.42 4.52 0.24
C VAL A 18 -24.88 4.21 0.54
N ASP A 19 -25.44 3.19 -0.12
CA ASP A 19 -26.82 2.77 0.13
C ASP A 19 -26.98 2.10 1.52
N GLY A 20 -28.15 2.27 2.13
CA GLY A 20 -28.40 1.79 3.49
C GLY A 20 -28.28 0.27 3.64
N GLN A 21 -28.61 -0.50 2.61
CA GLN A 21 -28.49 -1.96 2.64
C GLN A 21 -27.03 -2.40 2.70
N THR A 22 -26.15 -1.77 1.92
CA THR A 22 -24.70 -2.01 1.95
C THR A 22 -24.11 -1.62 3.31
N LEU A 23 -24.51 -0.47 3.87
CA LEU A 23 -24.07 -0.04 5.20
C LEU A 23 -24.49 -1.02 6.30
N ARG A 24 -25.75 -1.47 6.28
CA ARG A 24 -26.25 -2.49 7.21
C ARG A 24 -25.47 -3.79 7.08
N ARG A 25 -25.20 -4.24 5.85
CA ARG A 25 -24.42 -5.46 5.58
C ARG A 25 -23.00 -5.33 6.12
N PHE A 26 -22.34 -4.20 5.88
CA PHE A 26 -21.01 -3.90 6.42
C PHE A 26 -21.02 -3.96 7.95
N THR A 27 -21.88 -3.18 8.62
CA THR A 27 -21.92 -3.09 10.09
C THR A 27 -22.21 -4.44 10.73
N THR A 28 -23.11 -5.24 10.12
CA THR A 28 -23.41 -6.60 10.58
C THR A 28 -22.21 -7.53 10.42
N LYS A 29 -21.62 -7.59 9.22
CA LYS A 29 -20.47 -8.47 8.92
C LYS A 29 -19.27 -8.13 9.81
N ALA A 30 -18.94 -6.84 9.92
CA ALA A 30 -17.83 -6.37 10.74
C ALA A 30 -18.02 -6.77 12.21
N ASN A 31 -19.20 -6.55 12.80
CA ASN A 31 -19.44 -6.87 14.21
C ASN A 31 -19.57 -8.38 14.49
N THR A 32 -20.02 -9.19 13.54
CA THR A 32 -20.19 -10.65 13.76
C THR A 32 -18.86 -11.36 13.97
N GLY A 33 -17.79 -10.93 13.29
CA GLY A 33 -16.47 -11.55 13.38
C GLY A 33 -15.55 -10.95 14.44
N LEU A 34 -15.93 -9.83 15.08
CA LEU A 34 -15.09 -9.15 16.04
C LEU A 34 -15.14 -9.83 17.40
N ARG A 35 -13.96 -10.10 17.97
CA ARG A 35 -13.84 -10.59 19.34
C ARG A 35 -13.98 -9.42 20.32
N PRO A 36 -14.61 -9.62 21.50
CA PRO A 36 -14.56 -8.64 22.57
C PRO A 36 -13.11 -8.21 22.86
N PRO A 37 -12.84 -6.92 23.13
CA PRO A 37 -13.82 -5.86 23.41
C PRO A 37 -14.30 -5.07 22.18
N TYR A 38 -13.99 -5.48 20.95
CA TYR A 38 -14.23 -4.64 19.77
C TYR A 38 -15.69 -4.55 19.34
N GLU A 39 -16.09 -3.35 18.90
CA GLU A 39 -17.40 -3.10 18.28
C GLU A 39 -17.26 -1.98 17.23
N VAL A 40 -17.76 -2.21 16.02
CA VAL A 40 -17.77 -1.19 14.96
C VAL A 40 -19.04 -0.36 15.04
N LEU A 41 -18.87 0.96 15.13
CA LEU A 41 -19.94 1.96 15.15
C LEU A 41 -19.88 2.81 13.89
N LEU A 42 -20.98 2.90 13.15
CA LEU A 42 -21.10 3.74 11.96
C LEU A 42 -21.68 5.11 12.34
N PHE A 43 -21.00 6.19 12.01
CA PHE A 43 -21.54 7.52 12.27
C PHE A 43 -22.56 7.90 11.20
N ALA A 44 -23.76 8.26 11.65
CA ALA A 44 -24.87 8.61 10.78
C ALA A 44 -24.78 10.06 10.30
N LYS A 45 -24.28 10.97 11.14
CA LYS A 45 -24.26 12.40 10.87
C LYS A 45 -22.96 13.04 11.38
N PRO A 46 -21.81 12.70 10.78
CA PRO A 46 -20.52 13.09 11.31
C PRO A 46 -20.36 14.62 11.49
N ASP A 47 -20.96 15.43 10.63
CA ASP A 47 -20.83 16.89 10.73
C ASP A 47 -21.86 17.55 11.67
N GLU A 48 -22.98 16.88 11.98
CA GLU A 48 -24.09 17.47 12.75
C GLU A 48 -24.13 16.97 14.19
N ASP A 49 -23.83 15.69 14.40
CA ASP A 49 -23.98 15.00 15.68
C ASP A 49 -23.04 13.80 15.76
N VAL A 50 -21.93 13.97 16.48
CA VAL A 50 -20.93 12.92 16.70
C VAL A 50 -21.46 11.78 17.56
N LEU A 51 -22.57 11.95 18.28
CA LEU A 51 -23.19 10.88 19.06
C LEU A 51 -24.22 10.08 18.24
N ALA A 52 -24.59 10.55 17.05
CA ALA A 52 -25.45 9.83 16.12
C ALA A 52 -24.72 8.64 15.50
N VAL A 53 -24.69 7.52 16.23
CA VAL A 53 -24.02 6.28 15.82
C VAL A 53 -25.01 5.13 15.60
N LEU A 54 -24.72 4.30 14.61
CA LEU A 54 -25.45 3.07 14.26
C LEU A 54 -24.57 1.85 14.56
N ASN A 55 -25.20 0.77 15.00
CA ASN A 55 -24.56 -0.53 15.23
C ASN A 55 -25.31 -1.63 14.48
N ALA A 56 -24.89 -2.89 14.64
CA ALA A 56 -25.48 -4.02 13.93
C ALA A 56 -26.98 -4.27 14.24
N ASN A 57 -27.46 -3.73 15.38
CA ASN A 57 -28.85 -3.86 15.84
C ASN A 57 -29.71 -2.61 15.54
N SER A 58 -29.15 -1.57 14.91
CA SER A 58 -29.90 -0.38 14.52
C SER A 58 -30.97 -0.69 13.48
N ASP A 59 -32.04 0.13 13.46
CA ASP A 59 -33.12 -0.03 12.49
C ASP A 59 -32.62 0.16 11.05
N ALA A 60 -33.18 -0.63 10.12
CA ALA A 60 -32.79 -0.60 8.71
C ALA A 60 -32.98 0.79 8.09
N SER A 61 -34.08 1.48 8.43
CA SER A 61 -34.39 2.81 7.91
C SER A 61 -33.38 3.88 8.36
N ALA A 62 -32.71 3.67 9.49
CA ALA A 62 -31.70 4.59 9.99
C ALA A 62 -30.43 4.61 9.11
N PHE A 63 -30.12 3.51 8.43
CA PHE A 63 -28.98 3.43 7.51
C PHE A 63 -29.17 4.27 6.24
N ASP A 64 -30.42 4.47 5.80
CA ASP A 64 -30.72 5.30 4.62
C ASP A 64 -30.43 6.79 4.87
N LEU A 65 -30.50 7.20 6.14
CA LEU A 65 -30.27 8.56 6.62
C LEU A 65 -28.79 8.90 6.85
N VAL A 66 -27.88 7.93 6.68
CA VAL A 66 -26.44 8.15 6.87
C VAL A 66 -25.94 9.18 5.85
N GLN A 67 -25.27 10.21 6.37
CA GLN A 67 -24.66 11.27 5.60
C GLN A 67 -23.14 11.04 5.49
N PRO A 68 -22.55 11.30 4.30
CA PRO A 68 -21.10 11.35 4.17
C PRO A 68 -20.52 12.56 4.91
N LEU A 69 -19.26 12.43 5.34
CA LEU A 69 -18.44 13.52 5.85
C LEU A 69 -18.16 14.55 4.73
N LYS A 70 -18.35 15.85 4.98
CA LYS A 70 -18.12 16.91 3.98
C LYS A 70 -16.62 17.18 3.71
N ASP A 71 -16.27 17.40 2.44
CA ASP A 71 -14.88 17.56 1.97
C ASP A 71 -14.14 18.80 2.55
N GLN A 72 -14.85 19.86 2.95
CA GLN A 72 -14.22 21.11 3.40
C GLN A 72 -13.48 21.02 4.75
N GLU A 73 -13.62 19.92 5.50
CA GLU A 73 -12.99 19.73 6.80
C GLU A 73 -11.69 18.90 6.78
N TYR A 74 -11.20 18.52 5.58
CA TYR A 74 -10.00 17.68 5.39
C TYR A 74 -8.64 18.31 5.75
N LEU A 75 -8.61 19.52 6.32
CA LEU A 75 -7.39 20.16 6.82
C LEU A 75 -6.87 19.48 8.10
N GLY A 76 -6.47 18.20 8.01
CA GLY A 76 -5.67 17.42 8.97
C GLY A 76 -6.28 17.14 10.34
N LYS A 77 -6.89 18.14 10.98
CA LYS A 77 -7.36 18.15 12.36
C LYS A 77 -8.72 17.48 12.54
N ALA A 78 -9.66 17.61 11.60
CA ALA A 78 -11.02 17.10 11.80
C ALA A 78 -11.09 15.56 11.85
N MET A 79 -10.29 14.90 11.00
CA MET A 79 -10.17 13.45 10.89
C MET A 79 -9.48 12.80 12.12
N GLU A 80 -8.43 13.44 12.65
CA GLU A 80 -7.79 13.04 13.91
C GLU A 80 -8.71 13.29 15.11
N ASN A 81 -9.48 14.37 15.06
CA ASN A 81 -10.38 14.75 16.14
C ASN A 81 -11.66 13.92 16.18
N PHE A 82 -12.11 13.26 15.12
CA PHE A 82 -13.45 12.68 15.12
C PHE A 82 -13.62 11.47 16.07
N PRO A 83 -12.76 10.44 16.03
CA PRO A 83 -12.75 9.41 17.07
C PRO A 83 -12.45 10.02 18.44
N PHE A 84 -11.54 10.99 18.52
CA PHE A 84 -11.19 11.67 19.76
C PHE A 84 -12.39 12.35 20.42
N THR A 85 -13.14 13.17 19.67
CA THR A 85 -14.32 13.93 20.10
C THR A 85 -15.42 12.98 20.54
N TYR A 86 -15.72 11.93 19.76
CA TYR A 86 -16.70 10.93 20.18
C TYR A 86 -16.32 10.26 21.50
N TYR A 87 -15.08 9.81 21.64
CA TYR A 87 -14.62 9.16 22.86
C TYR A 87 -14.61 10.11 24.05
N LYS A 88 -14.18 11.36 23.85
CA LYS A 88 -14.19 12.40 24.87
C LYS A 88 -15.62 12.74 25.33
N GLU A 89 -16.54 12.90 24.40
CA GLU A 89 -17.94 13.21 24.72
C GLU A 89 -18.68 12.02 25.36
N THR A 90 -18.37 10.79 24.94
CA THR A 90 -19.05 9.58 25.43
C THR A 90 -18.51 9.11 26.78
N TYR A 91 -17.20 9.19 27.00
CA TYR A 91 -16.54 8.57 28.16
C TYR A 91 -15.87 9.58 29.12
N GLY A 92 -15.78 10.86 28.73
CA GLY A 92 -15.13 11.90 29.53
C GLY A 92 -13.60 11.80 29.55
N SER A 93 -12.95 12.73 30.26
CA SER A 93 -11.53 12.62 30.62
C SER A 93 -11.37 11.73 31.85
N ASN A 94 -10.25 10.98 31.95
CA ASN A 94 -10.00 10.22 33.17
C ASN A 94 -9.75 11.16 34.37
N SER A 95 -9.79 10.62 35.59
CA SER A 95 -9.61 11.39 36.84
C SER A 95 -8.25 12.09 36.99
N CYS A 96 -7.28 11.81 36.10
CA CYS A 96 -5.96 12.42 36.08
C CYS A 96 -5.83 13.56 35.06
N GLY A 97 -6.88 13.84 34.28
CA GLY A 97 -6.83 14.84 33.22
C GLY A 97 -6.01 14.41 31.99
N ASP A 98 -5.53 13.16 31.98
CA ASP A 98 -4.92 12.60 30.79
C ASP A 98 -6.04 12.29 29.79
N ASP A 99 -5.94 12.87 28.60
CA ASP A 99 -6.81 12.51 27.49
C ASP A 99 -6.72 10.99 27.27
N LEU A 100 -7.86 10.33 27.06
CA LEU A 100 -7.87 8.95 26.57
C LEU A 100 -6.95 8.91 25.36
N VAL A 101 -5.92 8.06 25.39
CA VAL A 101 -4.98 7.86 24.29
C VAL A 101 -5.74 7.22 23.14
N THR A 102 -6.44 8.04 22.37
CA THR A 102 -7.27 7.68 21.22
C THR A 102 -6.44 7.54 19.95
N SER A 103 -5.13 7.84 20.03
CA SER A 103 -4.10 7.52 19.03
C SER A 103 -4.15 6.05 18.60
N ASP A 104 -4.64 5.21 19.51
CA ASP A 104 -4.68 3.76 19.39
C ASP A 104 -6.05 3.23 18.94
N ILE A 105 -6.84 3.99 18.17
CA ILE A 105 -8.12 3.49 17.63
C ILE A 105 -8.04 3.42 16.11
N ALA A 106 -8.38 2.25 15.56
CA ALA A 106 -8.54 2.10 14.12
C ALA A 106 -9.80 2.84 13.67
N LEU A 107 -9.69 3.55 12.55
CA LEU A 107 -10.78 4.21 11.86
C LEU A 107 -11.08 3.45 10.57
N ILE A 108 -12.34 3.23 10.27
CA ILE A 108 -12.78 2.65 9.00
C ILE A 108 -13.44 3.74 8.16
N GLN A 109 -12.94 3.93 6.95
CA GLN A 109 -13.53 4.81 5.96
C GLN A 109 -14.26 3.99 4.91
N LEU A 110 -15.54 4.30 4.71
CA LEU A 110 -16.37 3.75 3.64
C LEU A 110 -16.43 4.77 2.50
N ARG A 111 -16.00 4.38 1.30
CA ARG A 111 -16.04 5.22 0.10
C ARG A 111 -17.07 4.69 -0.89
N ALA A 112 -17.47 5.45 -1.91
CA ALA A 112 -18.36 5.03 -2.98
C ALA A 112 -17.72 3.92 -3.85
N ALA A 113 -16.39 3.77 -3.79
CA ALA A 113 -15.68 2.58 -4.27
C ALA A 113 -15.90 1.32 -3.41
N ALA A 114 -16.59 1.43 -2.26
CA ALA A 114 -17.55 0.43 -1.81
C ALA A 114 -18.72 0.35 -2.82
N SER A 115 -18.36 0.15 -4.08
CA SER A 115 -19.17 -0.44 -5.10
C SER A 115 -19.79 -1.69 -4.51
N ASN A 116 -20.85 -2.17 -5.13
CA ASN A 116 -21.60 -3.38 -4.81
C ASN A 116 -20.75 -4.67 -4.58
N LYS A 117 -19.42 -4.59 -4.65
CA LYS A 117 -18.36 -5.55 -4.37
C LYS A 117 -17.94 -5.68 -2.88
N GLY A 118 -18.34 -4.77 -1.98
CA GLY A 118 -18.15 -4.93 -0.52
C GLY A 118 -16.71 -4.72 0.00
N ARG A 119 -16.13 -3.54 -0.23
CA ARG A 119 -14.76 -3.14 0.17
C ARG A 119 -14.76 -1.84 0.99
N CYS A 120 -13.84 -1.68 1.93
CA CYS A 120 -13.62 -0.48 2.74
C CYS A 120 -12.14 -0.10 2.80
N PHE A 121 -11.83 1.10 3.31
CA PHE A 121 -10.48 1.53 3.64
C PHE A 121 -10.29 1.55 5.17
N VAL A 122 -9.37 0.74 5.69
CA VAL A 122 -9.05 0.69 7.13
C VAL A 122 -7.82 1.55 7.36
N CYS A 123 -7.88 2.51 8.27
CA CYS A 123 -6.78 3.41 8.56
C CYS A 123 -6.56 3.67 10.07
N VAL A 124 -5.38 4.18 10.39
CA VAL A 124 -4.98 4.61 11.74
C VAL A 124 -4.42 6.02 11.67
N SER A 125 -4.58 6.79 12.74
CA SER A 125 -3.98 8.12 12.87
C SER A 125 -2.46 8.03 13.06
N VAL A 126 -1.73 8.98 12.48
CA VAL A 126 -0.29 9.16 12.69
C VAL A 126 -0.07 10.44 13.49
N GLN A 127 0.03 10.31 14.80
CA GLN A 127 0.23 11.45 15.70
C GLN A 127 1.70 11.91 15.77
N ASP A 128 2.65 11.05 15.39
CA ASP A 128 4.06 11.34 15.50
C ASP A 128 4.62 12.02 14.24
N ARG A 129 4.32 13.32 14.11
CA ARG A 129 4.84 14.16 13.02
C ARG A 129 6.36 14.37 13.11
N GLU A 130 6.99 14.13 14.27
CA GLU A 130 8.44 14.25 14.43
C GLU A 130 9.18 13.09 13.74
N VAL A 131 8.59 11.89 13.71
CA VAL A 131 9.13 10.71 12.99
C VAL A 131 8.76 10.74 11.50
N HIS A 132 7.69 11.43 11.12
CA HIS A 132 7.16 11.46 9.74
C HIS A 132 6.90 12.88 9.20
N PRO A 133 7.92 13.77 9.13
CA PRO A 133 7.74 15.17 8.76
C PRO A 133 7.31 15.38 7.30
N THR A 134 7.55 14.40 6.43
CA THR A 134 7.20 14.43 4.99
C THR A 134 5.83 13.85 4.68
N GLN A 135 5.12 13.32 5.67
CA GLN A 135 3.82 12.69 5.46
C GLN A 135 2.73 13.78 5.38
N GLY A 136 2.18 13.99 4.18
CA GLY A 136 1.14 15.00 3.93
C GLY A 136 -0.22 14.69 4.57
N GLU A 137 -0.48 13.42 4.91
CA GLU A 137 -1.77 12.99 5.45
C GLU A 137 -1.73 12.52 6.91
N PRO A 138 -2.76 12.82 7.71
CA PRO A 138 -2.83 12.48 9.14
C PRO A 138 -3.09 10.98 9.42
N THR A 139 -3.28 10.15 8.38
CA THR A 139 -3.61 8.73 8.53
C THR A 139 -2.84 7.84 7.58
N ILE A 140 -2.67 6.56 7.96
CA ILE A 140 -2.17 5.49 7.08
C ILE A 140 -3.21 4.37 7.05
N GLY A 141 -3.49 3.83 5.87
CA GLY A 141 -4.45 2.75 5.74
C GLY A 141 -4.25 1.85 4.53
N PHE A 142 -5.20 0.94 4.35
CA PHE A 142 -5.22 -0.07 3.31
C PHE A 142 -6.65 -0.47 2.96
N HIS A 143 -6.88 -0.92 1.72
CA HIS A 143 -8.18 -1.47 1.34
C HIS A 143 -8.36 -2.87 1.92
N CYS A 144 -9.59 -3.18 2.32
CA CYS A 144 -9.98 -4.45 2.91
C CYS A 144 -11.38 -4.82 2.42
N ALA A 145 -11.64 -6.11 2.18
CA ALA A 145 -13.01 -6.58 1.96
C ALA A 145 -13.79 -6.51 3.28
N PHE A 146 -15.10 -6.20 3.23
CA PHE A 146 -15.93 -6.08 4.44
C PHE A 146 -15.89 -7.31 5.33
N GLU A 147 -15.79 -8.50 4.74
CA GLU A 147 -15.71 -9.76 5.48
C GLU A 147 -14.36 -10.02 6.15
N ASN A 148 -13.31 -9.34 5.67
CA ASN A 148 -11.96 -9.45 6.22
C ASN A 148 -11.68 -8.38 7.28
N VAL A 149 -12.59 -7.42 7.51
CA VAL A 149 -12.45 -6.36 8.52
C VAL A 149 -12.09 -6.91 9.91
N PRO A 150 -12.76 -7.96 10.43
CA PRO A 150 -12.40 -8.51 11.74
C PRO A 150 -10.97 -9.07 11.79
N ALA A 151 -10.55 -9.77 10.74
CA ALA A 151 -9.19 -10.30 10.63
C ALA A 151 -8.16 -9.17 10.48
N ALA A 152 -8.51 -8.09 9.77
CA ALA A 152 -7.64 -6.94 9.61
C ALA A 152 -7.43 -6.19 10.93
N ILE A 153 -8.49 -6.01 11.73
CA ILE A 153 -8.40 -5.41 13.07
C ILE A 153 -7.53 -6.27 13.99
N ALA A 154 -7.76 -7.59 14.01
CA ALA A 154 -6.92 -8.51 14.77
C ALA A 154 -5.44 -8.43 14.35
N GLY A 155 -5.17 -8.37 13.04
CA GLY A 155 -3.82 -8.21 12.50
C GLY A 155 -3.14 -6.90 12.93
N LEU A 156 -3.88 -5.79 13.00
CA LEU A 156 -3.35 -4.52 13.53
C LEU A 156 -2.97 -4.60 15.00
N ASP A 157 -3.70 -5.37 15.81
CA ASP A 157 -3.39 -5.57 17.23
C ASP A 157 -2.23 -6.53 17.46
N ASP A 158 -2.20 -7.65 16.72
CA ASP A 158 -1.09 -8.61 16.80
C ASP A 158 0.24 -7.94 16.44
N LEU A 159 0.22 -7.06 15.42
CA LEU A 159 1.41 -6.30 15.02
C LEU A 159 1.77 -5.20 16.03
N LYS A 160 0.78 -4.60 16.74
CA LYS A 160 1.02 -3.61 17.79
C LYS A 160 1.93 -4.16 18.91
N ALA A 161 1.94 -5.46 19.13
CA ALA A 161 2.82 -6.09 20.11
C ALA A 161 4.32 -5.98 19.75
N ILE A 162 4.65 -5.68 18.48
CA ILE A 162 6.02 -5.73 17.95
C ILE A 162 6.44 -4.41 17.31
N CYS A 163 5.50 -3.61 16.80
CA CYS A 163 5.75 -2.30 16.20
C CYS A 163 4.60 -1.32 16.51
N SER A 164 4.77 -0.04 16.17
CA SER A 164 3.69 0.95 16.32
C SER A 164 2.48 0.58 15.43
N ARG A 165 1.28 1.08 15.74
CA ARG A 165 0.11 0.87 14.86
C ARG A 165 0.28 1.49 13.48
N ALA A 166 1.00 2.61 13.36
CA ALA A 166 1.32 3.21 12.07
C ALA A 166 2.19 2.28 11.21
N GLU A 167 3.23 1.68 11.80
CA GLU A 167 4.05 0.65 11.13
C GLU A 167 3.24 -0.61 10.81
N SER A 168 2.34 -1.01 11.70
CA SER A 168 1.41 -2.13 11.49
C SER A 168 0.52 -1.87 10.26
N ALA A 169 -0.09 -0.69 10.17
CA ALA A 169 -0.91 -0.28 9.03
C ALA A 169 -0.11 -0.19 7.73
N ARG A 170 1.16 0.27 7.77
CA ARG A 170 2.05 0.23 6.60
C ARG A 170 2.33 -1.19 6.14
N ARG A 171 2.60 -2.10 7.07
CA ARG A 171 2.84 -3.51 6.76
C ARG A 171 1.61 -4.13 6.12
N MET A 172 0.42 -3.86 6.67
CA MET A 172 -0.85 -4.32 6.10
C MET A 172 -1.16 -3.70 4.75
N ARG A 173 -0.79 -2.44 4.50
CA ARG A 173 -0.87 -1.82 3.17
C ARG A 173 0.00 -2.55 2.16
N ASN A 174 1.25 -2.83 2.49
CA ASN A 174 2.14 -3.60 1.60
C ASN A 174 1.55 -4.99 1.32
N GLN A 175 0.98 -5.65 2.33
CA GLN A 175 0.26 -6.93 2.13
C GLN A 175 -0.96 -6.77 1.21
N ALA A 176 -1.72 -5.68 1.34
CA ALA A 176 -2.85 -5.39 0.45
C ALA A 176 -2.39 -5.24 -1.00
N VAL A 177 -1.29 -4.53 -1.25
CA VAL A 177 -0.69 -4.37 -2.59
C VAL A 177 -0.35 -5.72 -3.21
N MET A 178 0.22 -6.63 -2.42
CA MET A 178 0.51 -8.01 -2.85
C MET A 178 -0.77 -8.79 -3.20
N CYS A 179 -1.89 -8.49 -2.54
CA CYS A 179 -3.18 -9.20 -2.70
C CYS A 179 -4.11 -8.56 -3.74
N GLY A 180 -3.59 -7.95 -4.81
CA GLY A 180 -4.45 -7.29 -5.81
C GLY A 180 -4.94 -5.90 -5.38
N GLY A 181 -4.26 -5.33 -4.38
CA GLY A 181 -4.61 -4.03 -3.81
C GLY A 181 -5.70 -4.05 -2.75
N VAL A 182 -6.28 -5.21 -2.43
CA VAL A 182 -7.24 -5.37 -1.34
C VAL A 182 -6.72 -6.44 -0.39
N TRP A 183 -6.60 -6.09 0.89
CA TRP A 183 -6.10 -7.01 1.90
C TRP A 183 -7.03 -8.23 2.04
N ASP A 184 -6.46 -9.40 1.78
CA ASP A 184 -7.12 -10.69 1.89
C ASP A 184 -6.17 -11.70 2.55
N PRO A 185 -6.51 -12.22 3.73
CA PRO A 185 -5.64 -13.13 4.46
C PRO A 185 -5.45 -14.48 3.73
N ASN A 186 -6.42 -14.92 2.93
CA ASN A 186 -6.33 -16.17 2.18
C ASN A 186 -5.40 -16.02 0.98
N VAL A 187 -5.49 -14.91 0.26
CA VAL A 187 -4.55 -14.60 -0.85
C VAL A 187 -3.14 -14.44 -0.29
N LEU A 188 -2.98 -13.71 0.81
CA LEU A 188 -1.69 -13.55 1.46
C LEU A 188 -1.09 -14.89 1.88
N ALA A 189 -1.89 -15.79 2.49
CA ALA A 189 -1.43 -17.11 2.88
C ALA A 189 -0.96 -17.95 1.68
N LYS A 190 -1.66 -17.88 0.54
CA LYS A 190 -1.25 -18.56 -0.70
C LYS A 190 0.08 -18.03 -1.23
N LEU A 191 0.24 -16.71 -1.32
CA LEU A 191 1.48 -16.07 -1.76
C LEU A 191 2.66 -16.47 -0.87
N ARG A 192 2.46 -16.45 0.46
CA ARG A 192 3.49 -16.87 1.42
C ARG A 192 3.80 -18.37 1.35
N ALA A 193 2.81 -19.21 1.08
CA ALA A 193 3.04 -20.64 0.88
C ALA A 193 3.83 -20.92 -0.42
N ALA A 194 3.54 -20.21 -1.51
CA ALA A 194 4.29 -20.29 -2.76
C ALA A 194 5.75 -19.86 -2.57
N GLU A 195 5.97 -18.73 -1.90
CA GLU A 195 7.31 -18.26 -1.51
C GLU A 195 8.05 -19.30 -0.65
N ALA A 196 7.38 -19.85 0.38
CA ALA A 196 7.98 -20.83 1.28
C ALA A 196 8.30 -22.17 0.60
N SER A 197 7.59 -22.50 -0.48
CA SER A 197 7.89 -23.69 -1.28
C SER A 197 9.19 -23.58 -2.08
N ASN A 198 9.72 -22.36 -2.25
CA ASN A 198 11.00 -22.11 -2.87
C ASN A 198 12.09 -21.86 -1.81
N PRO A 199 12.87 -22.87 -1.41
CA PRO A 199 13.92 -22.72 -0.40
C PRO A 199 15.02 -21.73 -0.80
N ARG A 200 15.16 -21.43 -2.10
CA ARG A 200 16.15 -20.46 -2.60
C ARG A 200 15.70 -19.01 -2.38
N VAL A 201 14.40 -18.73 -2.51
CA VAL A 201 13.80 -17.42 -2.20
C VAL A 201 13.87 -17.14 -0.70
N LEU A 202 13.52 -18.13 0.13
CA LEU A 202 13.65 -18.07 1.59
C LEU A 202 15.07 -17.67 2.03
N ARG A 203 16.09 -18.13 1.29
CA ARG A 203 17.49 -17.75 1.50
C ARG A 203 17.74 -16.26 1.20
N ALA A 204 17.14 -15.70 0.15
CA ALA A 204 17.23 -14.27 -0.14
C ALA A 204 16.55 -13.40 0.93
N HIS A 205 15.53 -13.95 1.59
CA HIS A 205 14.72 -13.27 2.58
C HIS A 205 15.37 -13.19 3.98
N LEU A 206 16.20 -14.18 4.33
CA LEU A 206 16.69 -14.43 5.69
C LEU A 206 18.21 -14.50 5.80
N ASP A 207 18.94 -14.71 4.71
CA ASP A 207 20.39 -14.85 4.73
C ASP A 207 21.05 -13.49 4.47
N LEU A 208 21.15 -12.68 5.52
CA LEU A 208 21.95 -11.44 5.52
C LEU A 208 23.42 -11.69 5.15
N ALA A 209 23.91 -12.94 5.20
CA ALA A 209 25.25 -13.28 4.71
C ALA A 209 25.27 -13.42 3.17
N ALA A 210 24.18 -13.88 2.55
CA ALA A 210 24.07 -13.98 1.08
C ALA A 210 23.79 -12.62 0.41
N PHE A 211 22.93 -11.80 1.04
CA PHE A 211 22.59 -10.45 0.56
C PHE A 211 22.79 -9.40 1.67
N PRO A 212 24.04 -9.14 2.06
CA PRO A 212 24.32 -8.11 3.06
C PRO A 212 23.86 -6.74 2.51
N PRO A 213 23.31 -5.87 3.37
CA PRO A 213 23.05 -4.49 2.98
C PRO A 213 24.32 -3.86 2.41
N PHE A 214 24.19 -3.10 1.32
CA PHE A 214 25.34 -2.42 0.76
C PHE A 214 25.92 -1.42 1.79
N VAL A 215 27.19 -1.62 2.15
CA VAL A 215 27.93 -0.77 3.12
C VAL A 215 28.75 0.31 2.42
N GLY A 216 28.84 0.27 1.09
CA GLY A 216 29.55 1.29 0.33
C GLY A 216 28.85 2.65 0.40
N GLN A 217 29.62 3.71 0.21
CA GLN A 217 29.02 5.01 -0.06
C GLN A 217 28.38 4.95 -1.45
N ILE A 218 27.06 5.10 -1.49
CA ILE A 218 26.37 5.46 -2.71
C ILE A 218 27.01 6.77 -3.13
N GLN A 219 27.81 6.74 -4.19
CA GLN A 219 28.47 7.95 -4.65
C GLN A 219 27.36 8.98 -4.93
N PRO A 220 27.26 10.06 -4.13
CA PRO A 220 26.34 11.13 -4.44
C PRO A 220 26.82 11.68 -5.76
N GLU A 221 26.04 11.45 -6.80
CA GLU A 221 26.19 12.06 -8.13
C GLU A 221 27.66 12.32 -8.49
N ALA A 222 28.47 11.26 -8.60
CA ALA A 222 29.85 11.41 -9.06
C ALA A 222 29.84 11.92 -10.50
N ASP A 223 29.94 13.25 -10.62
CA ASP A 223 29.87 14.07 -11.81
C ASP A 223 28.58 13.92 -12.65
N ALA A 224 27.70 14.92 -12.49
CA ALA A 224 26.73 15.30 -13.52
C ALA A 224 27.38 15.57 -14.90
N ALA A 225 28.72 15.64 -15.00
CA ALA A 225 29.48 15.70 -16.25
C ALA A 225 29.77 14.32 -16.87
N ASN A 226 30.00 13.26 -16.08
CA ASN A 226 30.36 11.92 -16.57
C ASN A 226 29.15 11.05 -16.96
N HIS A 227 27.95 11.45 -16.54
CA HIS A 227 26.70 10.71 -16.77
C HIS A 227 25.72 11.41 -17.72
N ARG A 228 26.11 12.52 -18.35
CA ARG A 228 25.35 13.16 -19.44
C ARG A 228 25.22 12.17 -20.61
N GLY A 229 24.12 11.43 -20.66
CA GLY A 229 23.75 10.56 -21.77
C GLY A 229 23.57 9.07 -21.43
N ARG A 230 23.78 8.63 -20.19
CA ARG A 230 23.47 7.23 -19.81
C ARG A 230 22.03 7.14 -19.28
N PRO A 231 21.21 6.19 -19.76
CA PRO A 231 19.90 5.97 -19.18
C PRO A 231 20.06 5.53 -17.73
N ILE A 232 19.24 6.11 -16.85
CA ILE A 232 19.11 5.62 -15.49
C ILE A 232 18.39 4.27 -15.59
N LEU A 233 18.76 3.26 -14.81
CA LEU A 233 18.10 1.96 -14.91
C LEU A 233 17.21 1.71 -13.68
N THR A 234 16.02 1.17 -13.90
CA THR A 234 15.11 0.71 -12.84
C THR A 234 14.99 -0.82 -12.95
N PRO A 235 15.31 -1.57 -11.89
CA PRO A 235 15.19 -3.03 -11.90
C PRO A 235 13.75 -3.48 -12.13
N LEU A 236 13.56 -4.38 -13.09
CA LEU A 236 12.32 -5.12 -13.33
C LEU A 236 12.52 -6.58 -12.93
N PHE A 237 11.87 -6.98 -11.84
CA PHE A 237 11.83 -8.36 -11.36
C PHE A 237 10.62 -9.05 -11.98
N VAL A 238 10.87 -10.07 -12.79
CA VAL A 238 9.86 -11.08 -13.10
C VAL A 238 10.02 -12.15 -12.05
N THR A 239 8.94 -12.54 -11.36
CA THR A 239 8.99 -13.50 -10.26
C THR A 239 8.11 -14.72 -10.51
N ALA A 240 7.30 -14.72 -11.57
CA ALA A 240 6.52 -15.88 -11.96
C ALA A 240 7.04 -16.48 -13.27
N GLU A 241 7.12 -17.82 -13.32
CA GLU A 241 7.68 -18.55 -14.47
C GLU A 241 6.80 -18.46 -15.71
N ASN A 242 5.48 -18.38 -15.51
CA ASN A 242 4.48 -18.37 -16.56
C ASN A 242 4.11 -16.97 -17.08
N VAL A 243 4.82 -15.92 -16.64
CA VAL A 243 4.60 -14.57 -17.15
C VAL A 243 4.89 -14.55 -18.64
N ARG A 244 3.95 -14.04 -19.43
CA ARG A 244 4.05 -14.06 -20.90
C ARG A 244 4.99 -12.98 -21.42
N LEU A 245 5.64 -13.28 -22.55
CA LEU A 245 6.52 -12.33 -23.25
C LEU A 245 5.75 -11.07 -23.69
N GLU A 246 4.50 -11.25 -24.12
CA GLU A 246 3.62 -10.17 -24.53
C GLU A 246 3.38 -9.18 -23.39
N THR A 247 3.20 -9.68 -22.16
CA THR A 247 3.02 -8.86 -20.97
C THR A 247 4.26 -8.01 -20.68
N ILE A 248 5.45 -8.60 -20.74
CA ILE A 248 6.70 -7.84 -20.52
C ILE A 248 6.90 -6.80 -21.63
N ASN A 249 6.65 -7.15 -22.88
CA ASN A 249 6.74 -6.22 -24.00
C ASN A 249 5.74 -5.06 -23.87
N GLU A 250 4.53 -5.32 -23.40
CA GLU A 250 3.53 -4.27 -23.15
C GLU A 250 4.03 -3.25 -22.10
N ILE A 251 4.55 -3.73 -20.97
CA ILE A 251 5.11 -2.86 -19.91
C ILE A 251 6.27 -2.02 -20.47
N LEU A 252 7.19 -2.65 -21.20
CA LEU A 252 8.36 -1.97 -21.79
C LEU A 252 7.94 -0.93 -22.84
N THR A 253 7.02 -1.28 -23.74
CA THR A 253 6.53 -0.37 -24.79
C THR A 253 5.78 0.81 -24.21
N ALA A 254 4.91 0.60 -23.21
CA ALA A 254 4.20 1.69 -22.57
C ALA A 254 5.18 2.68 -21.90
N SER A 255 6.24 2.15 -21.29
CA SER A 255 7.29 2.97 -20.69
C SER A 255 8.03 3.82 -21.73
N GLU A 256 8.39 3.24 -22.88
CA GLU A 256 9.04 4.01 -23.96
C GLU A 256 8.13 5.09 -24.54
N GLN A 257 6.83 4.80 -24.70
CA GLN A 257 5.86 5.77 -25.23
C GLN A 257 5.67 6.96 -24.30
N GLU A 258 5.51 6.73 -23.00
CA GLU A 258 5.33 7.81 -22.02
C GLU A 258 6.59 8.69 -21.91
N GLN A 259 7.77 8.09 -22.04
CA GLN A 259 9.05 8.82 -22.07
C GLN A 259 9.19 9.69 -23.32
N GLY A 260 8.78 9.18 -24.49
CA GLY A 260 8.85 9.92 -25.76
C GLY A 260 8.01 11.20 -25.79
N GLN A 261 7.04 11.33 -24.88
CA GLN A 261 6.18 12.50 -24.75
C GLN A 261 6.76 13.59 -23.83
N ARG A 262 7.80 13.31 -23.04
CA ARG A 262 8.42 14.27 -22.13
C ARG A 262 9.69 14.86 -22.76
N ALA A 263 9.60 16.11 -23.21
CA ALA A 263 10.66 16.79 -23.96
C ALA A 263 12.00 16.96 -23.20
N ASP A 264 12.02 16.91 -21.87
CA ASP A 264 13.15 17.41 -21.06
C ASP A 264 13.66 16.48 -19.94
N GLN A 265 13.28 15.19 -19.88
CA GLN A 265 13.67 14.34 -18.75
C GLN A 265 14.51 13.13 -19.15
N LYS A 266 15.61 12.96 -18.41
CA LYS A 266 16.54 11.83 -18.44
C LYS A 266 15.75 10.52 -18.53
N ILE A 267 16.01 9.73 -19.58
CA ILE A 267 15.35 8.45 -19.84
C ILE A 267 15.81 7.47 -18.75
N ASP A 268 15.00 7.20 -17.72
CA ASP A 268 15.22 5.93 -17.02
C ASP A 268 14.70 4.78 -17.92
N ARG A 269 15.24 3.58 -17.81
CA ARG A 269 14.78 2.41 -18.57
C ARG A 269 14.68 1.24 -17.63
N TYR A 270 13.78 0.30 -17.92
CA TYR A 270 13.77 -0.94 -17.17
C TYR A 270 14.98 -1.80 -17.53
N ALA A 271 15.55 -2.45 -16.53
CA ALA A 271 16.56 -3.48 -16.68
C ALA A 271 16.02 -4.78 -16.09
N ILE A 272 15.87 -5.81 -16.92
CA ILE A 272 15.37 -7.11 -16.43
C ILE A 272 16.48 -7.80 -15.66
N VAL A 273 16.17 -8.16 -14.43
CA VAL A 273 17.09 -8.92 -13.58
C VAL A 273 17.16 -10.35 -14.10
N SER A 274 18.34 -10.74 -14.57
CA SER A 274 18.56 -11.99 -15.32
C SER A 274 19.63 -12.88 -14.70
N ASN A 275 20.37 -12.38 -13.70
CA ASN A 275 21.34 -13.16 -12.94
C ASN A 275 21.45 -12.64 -11.50
N MET A 276 21.79 -13.56 -10.60
CA MET A 276 21.95 -13.35 -9.16
C MET A 276 23.37 -13.67 -8.67
N ASP A 277 24.27 -14.05 -9.57
CA ASP A 277 25.62 -14.48 -9.22
C ASP A 277 26.31 -13.44 -8.32
N PRO A 278 26.60 -13.81 -7.05
CA PRO A 278 27.18 -12.89 -6.09
C PRO A 278 28.61 -12.46 -6.47
N ASP A 279 29.29 -13.24 -7.32
CA ASP A 279 30.62 -12.97 -7.83
C ASP A 279 30.57 -12.23 -9.18
N SER A 280 29.38 -11.96 -9.71
CA SER A 280 29.18 -11.17 -10.91
C SER A 280 28.94 -9.69 -10.60
N ASP A 281 29.68 -8.84 -11.28
CA ASP A 281 29.44 -7.39 -11.29
C ASP A 281 28.17 -6.99 -12.06
N PHE A 282 27.47 -7.95 -12.68
CA PHE A 282 26.30 -7.71 -13.52
C PHE A 282 25.09 -8.53 -13.07
N SER A 283 24.15 -7.87 -12.39
CA SER A 283 22.83 -8.47 -12.08
C SER A 283 21.79 -8.25 -13.19
N THR A 284 22.10 -7.41 -14.18
CA THR A 284 21.25 -7.12 -15.34
C THR A 284 22.09 -7.05 -16.61
N GLY A 285 21.49 -7.35 -17.78
CA GLY A 285 22.11 -7.18 -19.09
C GLY A 285 22.11 -5.73 -19.61
N GLY A 286 21.73 -4.75 -18.78
CA GLY A 286 21.49 -3.38 -19.19
C GLY A 286 20.02 -3.08 -19.49
N PRO A 287 19.72 -1.96 -20.18
CA PRO A 287 18.35 -1.58 -20.51
C PRO A 287 17.66 -2.62 -21.39
N ALA A 288 16.45 -3.04 -21.01
CA ALA A 288 15.57 -3.81 -21.87
C ALA A 288 15.03 -2.91 -22.98
N VAL A 289 15.06 -3.41 -24.23
CA VAL A 289 14.54 -2.70 -25.41
C VAL A 289 13.40 -3.54 -25.98
N PRO A 290 12.15 -3.04 -25.99
CA PRO A 290 11.05 -3.73 -26.62
C PRO A 290 11.11 -3.64 -28.17
N PRO A 291 10.50 -4.60 -28.90
CA PRO A 291 10.00 -5.86 -28.36
C PRO A 291 11.16 -6.82 -28.11
N LEU A 292 11.21 -7.37 -26.90
CA LEU A 292 12.00 -8.55 -26.58
C LEU A 292 11.54 -9.71 -27.46
N GLN A 293 12.52 -10.42 -28.02
CA GLN A 293 12.29 -11.60 -28.85
C GLN A 293 12.04 -12.87 -28.02
N ALA A 294 12.51 -12.87 -26.77
CA ALA A 294 12.34 -13.95 -25.81
C ALA A 294 12.37 -13.37 -24.40
N LEU A 295 11.72 -14.06 -23.46
CA LEU A 295 11.85 -13.74 -22.04
C LEU A 295 13.28 -14.05 -21.59
N PRO A 296 13.94 -13.12 -20.88
CA PRO A 296 15.17 -13.45 -20.16
C PRO A 296 14.92 -14.63 -19.23
N LYS A 297 15.90 -15.52 -19.12
CA LYS A 297 15.79 -16.67 -18.23
C LYS A 297 15.60 -16.19 -16.81
N LEU A 298 14.45 -16.54 -16.21
CA LEU A 298 14.14 -16.26 -14.82
C LEU A 298 15.13 -16.99 -13.90
N PRO A 299 15.91 -16.29 -13.05
CA PRO A 299 16.66 -16.94 -11.99
C PRO A 299 15.71 -17.70 -11.06
N GLY A 300 16.01 -18.96 -10.75
CA GLY A 300 15.15 -19.80 -9.90
C GLY A 300 14.96 -19.23 -8.50
N GLU A 301 15.87 -18.36 -8.07
CA GLU A 301 15.85 -17.59 -6.82
C GLU A 301 14.78 -16.48 -6.80
N PHE A 302 14.25 -16.07 -7.96
CA PHE A 302 13.14 -15.10 -8.04
C PHE A 302 11.77 -15.74 -8.21
N MET A 303 11.70 -17.03 -8.49
CA MET A 303 10.44 -17.73 -8.67
C MET A 303 9.62 -17.67 -7.36
N HIS A 304 8.51 -16.94 -7.37
CA HIS A 304 7.67 -16.58 -6.23
C HIS A 304 8.35 -15.69 -5.16
N ALA A 305 9.37 -14.91 -5.55
CA ALA A 305 9.96 -13.92 -4.65
C ALA A 305 8.95 -12.82 -4.26
N SER A 306 8.88 -12.52 -2.97
CA SER A 306 8.10 -11.39 -2.47
C SER A 306 8.75 -10.04 -2.77
N PRO A 307 7.99 -8.94 -2.71
CA PRO A 307 8.55 -7.59 -2.81
C PRO A 307 9.64 -7.30 -1.78
N GLU A 308 9.55 -7.86 -0.57
CA GLU A 308 10.57 -7.74 0.46
C GLU A 308 11.89 -8.42 0.06
N ALA A 309 11.82 -9.60 -0.57
CA ALA A 309 13.00 -10.29 -1.11
C ALA A 309 13.63 -9.49 -2.26
N CYS A 310 12.82 -8.97 -3.19
CA CYS A 310 13.26 -8.07 -4.26
C CYS A 310 13.93 -6.81 -3.69
N ALA A 311 13.36 -6.22 -2.64
CA ALA A 311 13.92 -5.04 -1.97
C ALA A 311 15.25 -5.35 -1.27
N ALA A 312 15.38 -6.49 -0.59
CA ALA A 312 16.62 -6.91 0.05
C ALA A 312 17.74 -7.09 -0.99
N PHE A 313 17.44 -7.76 -2.10
CA PHE A 313 18.38 -7.88 -3.22
C PHE A 313 18.77 -6.51 -3.78
N ALA A 314 17.77 -5.66 -4.03
CA ALA A 314 18.00 -4.34 -4.60
C ALA A 314 18.93 -3.50 -3.73
N ARG A 315 18.75 -3.53 -2.41
CA ARG A 315 19.59 -2.83 -1.42
C ARG A 315 20.98 -3.43 -1.27
N SER A 316 21.17 -4.71 -1.59
CA SER A 316 22.46 -5.38 -1.49
C SER A 316 23.35 -5.11 -2.71
N ARG A 317 22.78 -5.15 -3.93
CA ARG A 317 23.56 -5.21 -5.17
C ARG A 317 23.50 -3.96 -6.03
N PHE A 318 22.36 -3.31 -6.14
CA PHE A 318 22.21 -2.21 -7.10
C PHE A 318 22.97 -0.92 -6.74
N PRO A 319 23.16 -0.55 -5.45
CA PRO A 319 24.06 0.55 -5.11
C PRO A 319 25.51 0.38 -5.57
N GLY A 320 25.98 -0.86 -5.79
CA GLY A 320 27.31 -1.15 -6.36
C GLY A 320 27.40 -0.95 -7.87
N GLN A 321 26.27 -0.84 -8.57
CA GLN A 321 26.21 -0.67 -10.02
C GLN A 321 26.10 0.80 -10.39
N LYS A 322 27.18 1.36 -10.94
CA LYS A 322 27.26 2.79 -11.33
C LYS A 322 26.19 3.25 -12.33
N GLN A 323 25.56 2.33 -13.04
CA GLN A 323 24.49 2.56 -13.99
C GLN A 323 23.07 2.62 -13.37
N LEU A 324 22.89 2.16 -12.13
CA LEU A 324 21.60 2.11 -11.44
C LEU A 324 21.45 3.27 -10.46
N ILE A 325 21.20 4.46 -11.02
CA ILE A 325 21.14 5.71 -10.25
C ILE A 325 19.86 5.80 -9.38
N LYS A 326 18.79 5.09 -9.75
CA LYS A 326 17.53 4.95 -8.98
C LYS A 326 17.45 3.59 -8.29
N TRP A 327 18.41 3.29 -7.41
CA TRP A 327 18.42 2.03 -6.64
C TRP A 327 17.33 1.96 -5.57
N ASN A 328 16.69 3.09 -5.22
CA ASN A 328 15.63 3.14 -4.24
C ASN A 328 14.27 2.70 -4.78
N GLN A 329 14.19 2.25 -6.04
CA GLN A 329 12.94 1.86 -6.71
C GLN A 329 13.11 0.53 -7.48
N PHE A 330 12.04 -0.25 -7.58
CA PHE A 330 11.97 -1.43 -8.44
C PHE A 330 10.54 -1.70 -8.90
N VAL A 331 10.41 -2.49 -9.97
CA VAL A 331 9.14 -3.01 -10.47
C VAL A 331 9.14 -4.53 -10.35
N MET A 332 7.99 -5.11 -9.99
CA MET A 332 7.80 -6.54 -9.86
C MET A 332 6.57 -7.01 -10.64
N VAL A 333 6.72 -8.13 -11.35
CA VAL A 333 5.68 -8.83 -12.09
C VAL A 333 5.64 -10.30 -11.65
N ASP A 334 4.49 -10.74 -11.19
CA ASP A 334 4.12 -12.08 -10.74
C ASP A 334 2.85 -12.57 -11.47
N GLU A 335 2.32 -13.73 -11.08
CA GLU A 335 1.09 -14.32 -11.63
C GLU A 335 -0.15 -13.42 -11.44
N LEU A 336 -0.31 -12.83 -10.25
CA LEU A 336 -1.50 -12.07 -9.91
C LEU A 336 -1.52 -10.74 -10.66
N THR A 337 -0.39 -10.04 -10.63
CA THR A 337 -0.13 -8.79 -11.35
C THR A 337 -0.29 -8.98 -12.87
N GLU A 338 0.19 -10.10 -13.44
CA GLU A 338 -0.11 -10.45 -14.83
C GLU A 338 -1.62 -10.63 -15.07
N SER A 339 -2.29 -11.44 -14.25
CA SER A 339 -3.71 -11.75 -14.42
C SER A 339 -4.61 -10.51 -14.32
N GLU A 340 -4.22 -9.54 -13.48
CA GLU A 340 -4.92 -8.29 -13.26
C GLU A 340 -4.42 -7.14 -14.16
N ARG A 341 -3.43 -7.38 -15.02
CA ARG A 341 -2.78 -6.37 -15.88
C ARG A 341 -2.23 -5.16 -15.12
N THR A 342 -1.59 -5.43 -13.98
CA THR A 342 -0.98 -4.42 -13.11
C THR A 342 0.44 -4.82 -12.76
N VAL A 343 1.28 -3.93 -12.23
CA VAL A 343 2.60 -4.23 -11.64
C VAL A 343 2.64 -3.80 -10.17
N ILE A 344 3.56 -4.38 -9.40
CA ILE A 344 3.94 -3.83 -8.10
C ILE A 344 5.15 -2.90 -8.29
N LEU A 345 5.06 -1.70 -7.74
CA LEU A 345 6.13 -0.72 -7.66
C LEU A 345 6.60 -0.67 -6.21
N GLY A 346 7.89 -0.92 -5.98
CA GLY A 346 8.49 -0.86 -4.66
C GLY A 346 9.49 0.27 -4.55
N ALA A 347 9.49 1.00 -3.43
CA ALA A 347 10.51 1.99 -3.12
C ALA A 347 10.96 1.93 -1.66
N HIS A 348 12.24 2.23 -1.41
CA HIS A 348 12.75 2.38 -0.05
C HIS A 348 12.78 3.85 0.36
N GLU A 349 11.87 4.22 1.25
CA GLU A 349 11.72 5.56 1.78
C GLU A 349 12.53 5.75 3.07
N PRO A 350 13.32 6.84 3.20
CA PRO A 350 14.15 7.09 4.39
C PRO A 350 13.39 7.00 5.72
N ASN A 351 12.16 7.52 5.77
CA ASN A 351 11.35 7.60 6.99
C ASN A 351 10.30 6.48 7.10
N HIS A 352 10.09 5.70 6.05
CA HIS A 352 8.97 4.76 5.95
C HIS A 352 9.39 3.33 5.63
N GLY A 353 10.67 3.08 5.35
CA GLY A 353 11.16 1.78 4.93
C GLY A 353 10.62 1.41 3.54
N LEU A 354 10.33 0.12 3.32
CA LEU A 354 9.78 -0.35 2.06
C LEU A 354 8.31 0.10 1.90
N VAL A 355 8.05 0.85 0.83
CA VAL A 355 6.73 1.27 0.39
C VAL A 355 6.39 0.55 -0.90
N LEU A 356 5.22 -0.08 -0.94
CA LEU A 356 4.69 -0.74 -2.14
C LEU A 356 3.48 0.01 -2.67
N ASN A 357 3.38 0.08 -3.99
CA ASN A 357 2.24 0.58 -4.73
C ASN A 357 1.87 -0.40 -5.87
N ARG A 358 0.65 -0.30 -6.39
CA ARG A 358 0.17 -1.09 -7.53
C ARG A 358 -0.26 -0.15 -8.65
N ALA A 359 0.14 -0.45 -9.87
CA ALA A 359 -0.14 0.39 -11.04
C ALA A 359 -0.58 -0.46 -12.23
N ALA A 360 -1.41 0.07 -13.11
CA ALA A 360 -1.62 -0.55 -14.43
C ALA A 360 -0.31 -0.59 -15.24
N PHE A 361 -0.16 -1.57 -16.14
CA PHE A 361 1.04 -1.73 -16.97
C PHE A 361 1.41 -0.47 -17.75
N ASP A 362 0.41 0.26 -18.24
CA ASP A 362 0.56 1.49 -19.01
C ASP A 362 0.99 2.70 -18.16
N ARG A 363 1.10 2.54 -16.84
CA ARG A 363 1.41 3.61 -15.86
C ARG A 363 2.53 3.26 -14.89
N ALA A 364 3.15 2.10 -15.06
CA ALA A 364 4.29 1.66 -14.24
C ALA A 364 5.42 2.71 -14.20
N TRP A 365 5.48 3.56 -15.24
CA TRP A 365 6.48 4.59 -15.46
C TRP A 365 6.18 5.95 -14.79
N ASN A 366 4.91 6.37 -14.77
CA ASN A 366 4.51 7.68 -14.23
C ASN A 366 4.53 7.75 -12.70
N ILE A 367 4.56 6.60 -12.03
CA ILE A 367 4.37 6.54 -10.59
C ILE A 367 5.73 6.52 -9.91
N GLN A 368 6.16 7.69 -9.43
CA GLN A 368 7.08 7.71 -8.31
C GLN A 368 6.36 6.99 -7.16
N ALA A 369 6.91 5.87 -6.70
CA ALA A 369 6.42 5.12 -5.54
C ALA A 369 6.52 5.92 -4.22
N VAL A 370 6.83 7.22 -4.34
CA VAL A 370 7.11 8.20 -3.32
C VAL A 370 6.02 9.26 -3.41
N VAL A 371 5.42 9.60 -2.28
CA VAL A 371 4.64 10.82 -1.96
C VAL A 371 3.16 10.64 -1.59
N GLU A 372 2.41 9.65 -2.05
CA GLU A 372 0.97 9.67 -1.73
C GLU A 372 0.56 8.57 -0.73
N VAL A 373 0.32 9.02 0.50
CA VAL A 373 0.09 8.20 1.70
C VAL A 373 -1.41 7.89 1.88
N SER A 374 -2.22 8.07 0.84
CA SER A 374 -3.67 8.12 0.93
C SER A 374 -4.37 6.93 0.29
N GLY A 375 -5.58 6.61 0.77
CA GLY A 375 -6.48 5.72 0.02
C GLY A 375 -6.91 6.32 -1.33
N GLN A 376 -6.85 7.65 -1.53
CA GLN A 376 -7.20 8.32 -2.81
C GLN A 376 -6.15 8.08 -3.91
N SER A 377 -4.88 8.07 -3.54
CA SER A 377 -3.76 7.80 -4.45
C SER A 377 -3.65 6.33 -4.86
N PHE A 378 -4.17 5.43 -4.02
CA PHE A 378 -4.26 4.01 -4.31
C PHE A 378 -5.35 3.69 -5.35
N ASP A 379 -6.57 4.20 -5.16
CA ASP A 379 -7.72 3.95 -6.04
C ASP A 379 -7.50 4.46 -7.48
N MET A 380 -6.84 5.62 -7.66
CA MET A 380 -6.72 6.23 -8.99
C MET A 380 -5.63 5.62 -9.88
N ARG A 381 -4.60 5.01 -9.29
CA ARG A 381 -3.43 4.49 -10.01
C ARG A 381 -3.61 3.04 -10.47
N ALA A 382 -4.46 2.28 -9.78
CA ALA A 382 -4.76 0.89 -10.09
C ALA A 382 -6.07 0.68 -10.87
N ASP A 383 -7.03 1.61 -10.79
CA ASP A 383 -8.34 1.47 -11.45
C ASP A 383 -8.36 2.11 -12.84
N ILE A 384 -8.74 1.34 -13.87
CA ILE A 384 -8.93 1.84 -15.24
C ILE A 384 -10.14 2.79 -15.31
N SER A 385 -11.09 2.66 -14.38
CA SER A 385 -12.34 3.45 -14.37
C SER A 385 -12.19 4.85 -13.75
N SER A 386 -11.05 5.18 -13.12
CA SER A 386 -10.74 6.52 -12.64
C SER A 386 -10.11 7.45 -13.71
N ARG A 387 -10.02 6.99 -14.96
CA ARG A 387 -9.47 7.74 -16.11
C ARG A 387 -10.35 8.93 -16.51
N ILE A 388 -9.73 10.05 -16.89
CA ILE A 388 -10.34 11.05 -17.78
C ILE A 388 -10.05 10.63 -19.23
N GLU A 389 -10.90 11.02 -20.20
CA GLU A 389 -10.79 10.63 -21.63
C GLU A 389 -9.44 10.96 -22.28
N ASP A 390 -8.63 11.85 -21.70
CA ASP A 390 -7.31 12.25 -22.19
C ASP A 390 -6.14 11.42 -21.63
N GLY A 391 -6.41 10.43 -20.78
CA GLY A 391 -5.39 9.55 -20.19
C GLY A 391 -4.68 10.12 -18.96
N SER A 392 -4.97 11.37 -18.58
CA SER A 392 -4.50 11.95 -17.31
C SER A 392 -5.18 11.29 -16.11
N ASP A 393 -4.47 11.27 -14.97
CA ASP A 393 -5.11 11.03 -13.69
C ASP A 393 -6.03 12.20 -13.38
N ARG A 394 -7.21 11.94 -12.80
CA ARG A 394 -7.98 13.03 -12.17
C ARG A 394 -7.05 13.70 -11.15
N GLU A 395 -6.65 14.94 -11.43
CA GLU A 395 -5.93 15.75 -10.44
C GLU A 395 -6.72 15.73 -9.12
N ILE A 396 -6.04 15.39 -8.02
CA ILE A 396 -6.60 15.60 -6.69
C ILE A 396 -6.41 17.08 -6.37
N CYS A 397 -7.53 17.79 -6.17
CA CYS A 397 -7.56 19.01 -5.38
C CYS A 397 -7.55 18.70 -3.89
#